data_AF-A0A7X0NLL8-F1
#
_entry.id   AF-A0A7X0NLL8-F1
#
_cell.length_a   1.000
_cell.length_b   1.000
_cell.length_c   1.000
_cell.angle_alpha   90.00
_cell.angle_beta   90.00
_cell.angle_gamma   90.00
#
_symmetry.space_group_name_H-M   'P 1'
#
loop_
_entity.id
_entity.type
_entity.pdbx_description
1 polymer ?
#
loop_
_entity_poly.entity_id
_entity_poly.type
_entity_poly.pdbx_seq_one_letter_code
_entity_poly.pdbx_strand_id
1 'polypeptide(L)'
;MDEHVITTEWVDAPDEIAYHDYVEGTYNSFSCTCDLPLPDRDAATRHASEVGRCPMCLGSGTISINPRESGGCGSCAGSGESEPGTVMVQARVTESFVREVAALLPAEFGIRDVVAVLEQRMPGGVEAVLSVAAGLIRYLEVQGAVVLCTAPDFLPGEGVEQRYDDPRWLRVP
;
A
#
# COMPACT_ATOMS: atom_id res chain seq x y z
N MET A 1 -19.43 -17.94 16.43
CA MET A 1 -18.56 -17.17 15.51
C MET A 1 -18.08 -16.06 16.38
N ASP A 2 -16.86 -16.18 16.89
CA ASP A 2 -16.36 -15.24 17.89
C ASP A 2 -16.14 -13.91 17.19
N GLU A 3 -16.85 -12.89 17.65
CA GLU A 3 -16.85 -11.59 17.02
C GLU A 3 -15.51 -10.91 17.32
N HIS A 4 -14.62 -10.86 16.34
CA HIS A 4 -13.36 -10.13 16.45
C HIS A 4 -13.64 -8.63 16.28
N VAL A 5 -13.53 -7.90 17.39
CA VAL A 5 -13.63 -6.44 17.45
C VAL A 5 -12.29 -5.92 17.95
N ILE A 6 -11.56 -5.19 17.11
CA ILE A 6 -10.31 -4.53 17.50
C ILE A 6 -10.64 -3.12 17.96
N THR A 7 -10.31 -2.81 19.20
CA THR A 7 -10.46 -1.49 19.79
C THR A 7 -9.13 -0.76 19.70
N THR A 8 -9.18 0.50 19.29
CA THR A 8 -8.03 1.40 19.26
C THR A 8 -8.30 2.52 20.27
N GLU A 9 -7.42 2.67 21.26
CA GLU A 9 -7.52 3.72 22.26
C GLU A 9 -6.33 4.67 22.14
N TRP A 10 -6.54 5.96 22.38
CA TRP A 10 -5.47 6.95 22.40
C TRP A 10 -4.78 6.97 23.76
N VAL A 11 -3.46 6.96 23.76
CA VAL A 11 -2.60 6.99 24.95
C VAL A 11 -1.65 8.16 24.83
N ASP A 12 -1.75 9.12 25.77
CA ASP A 12 -0.85 10.27 25.90
C ASP A 12 -0.61 11.07 24.60
N ALA A 13 -1.65 11.17 23.77
CA ALA A 13 -1.55 11.80 22.45
C ALA A 13 -1.35 13.33 22.55
N PRO A 14 -0.40 13.91 21.80
CA PRO A 14 -0.23 15.36 21.69
C PRO A 14 -1.39 16.01 20.91
N ASP A 15 -1.57 17.32 21.08
CA ASP A 15 -2.60 18.08 20.34
C ASP A 15 -2.35 18.08 18.81
N GLU A 16 -1.09 17.98 18.37
CA GLU A 16 -0.69 17.81 16.98
C GLU A 16 0.09 16.51 16.80
N ILE A 17 -0.34 15.69 15.84
CA ILE A 17 0.27 14.39 15.53
C ILE A 17 0.89 14.49 14.13
N ALA A 18 2.17 14.15 14.02
CA ALA A 18 2.81 14.08 12.72
C ALA A 18 2.29 12.86 11.94
N TYR A 19 2.23 12.97 10.61
CA TYR A 19 1.69 11.90 9.77
C TYR A 19 2.36 10.53 9.99
N HIS A 20 3.66 10.51 10.29
CA HIS A 20 4.39 9.26 10.58
C HIS A 20 3.95 8.61 11.91
N ASP A 21 3.77 9.39 12.97
CA ASP A 21 3.29 8.90 14.27
C ASP A 21 1.88 8.29 14.18
N TYR A 22 1.05 8.85 13.31
CA TYR A 22 -0.28 8.29 13.00
C TYR A 22 -0.17 6.94 12.26
N VAL A 23 0.72 6.84 11.27
CA VAL A 23 0.92 5.60 10.50
C VAL A 23 1.48 4.47 11.36
N GLU A 24 2.32 4.79 12.35
CA GLU A 24 2.92 3.81 13.26
C GLU A 24 1.98 3.46 14.45
N GLY A 25 0.99 4.31 14.73
CA GLY A 25 0.10 4.14 15.89
C GLY A 25 0.80 4.42 17.22
N THR A 26 1.79 5.32 17.21
CA THR A 26 2.69 5.60 18.36
C THR A 26 1.93 5.96 19.64
N TYR A 27 0.78 6.63 19.51
CA TYR A 27 -0.06 7.06 20.63
C TYR A 27 -1.32 6.21 20.75
N ASN A 28 -1.28 4.96 20.29
CA ASN A 28 -2.42 4.06 20.32
C ASN A 28 -2.11 2.74 21.01
N SER A 29 -3.07 2.26 21.80
CA SER A 29 -3.12 0.88 22.25
C SER A 29 -4.19 0.11 21.49
N PHE A 30 -3.87 -1.14 21.16
CA PHE A 30 -4.74 -2.02 20.39
C PHE A 30 -5.14 -3.23 21.24
N SER A 31 -6.42 -3.56 21.26
CA SER A 31 -6.94 -4.76 21.92
C SER A 31 -7.97 -5.43 21.05
N CYS A 32 -8.09 -6.75 21.12
CA CYS A 32 -9.14 -7.49 20.45
C CYS A 32 -9.93 -8.32 21.46
N THR A 33 -11.23 -8.50 21.21
CA THR A 33 -12.12 -9.38 21.98
C THR A 33 -11.69 -10.85 22.01
N CYS A 34 -10.74 -11.25 21.17
CA CYS A 34 -10.12 -12.58 21.18
C CYS A 34 -8.92 -12.71 22.15
N ASP A 35 -8.62 -11.65 22.91
CA ASP A 35 -7.50 -11.56 23.86
C ASP A 35 -6.10 -11.75 23.25
N LEU A 36 -5.97 -11.72 21.93
CA LEU A 36 -4.66 -11.76 21.27
C LEU A 36 -3.87 -10.47 21.60
N PRO A 37 -2.60 -10.58 22.05
CA PRO A 37 -1.77 -9.40 22.27
C PRO A 37 -1.48 -8.67 20.95
N LEU A 38 -1.84 -7.39 20.88
CA LEU A 38 -1.59 -6.51 19.73
C LEU A 38 -0.65 -5.37 20.19
N PRO A 39 0.67 -5.62 20.26
CA PRO A 39 1.62 -4.67 20.86
C PRO A 39 1.80 -3.37 20.06
N ASP A 40 1.46 -3.39 18.77
CA ASP A 40 1.63 -2.28 17.85
C ASP A 40 0.56 -2.33 16.74
N ARG A 41 0.55 -1.29 15.91
CA ARG A 41 -0.40 -1.15 14.80
C ARG A 41 -0.19 -2.22 13.73
N ASP A 42 1.04 -2.67 13.50
CA ASP A 42 1.35 -3.72 12.54
C ASP A 42 0.74 -5.06 12.95
N ALA A 43 0.85 -5.43 14.23
CA ALA A 43 0.22 -6.61 14.80
C ALA A 43 -1.31 -6.54 14.70
N ALA A 44 -1.90 -5.38 15.03
CA ALA A 44 -3.33 -5.15 14.89
C ALA A 44 -3.80 -5.25 13.43
N THR A 45 -3.05 -4.68 12.50
CA THR A 45 -3.34 -4.70 11.05
C THR A 45 -3.28 -6.12 10.48
N ARG A 46 -2.28 -6.90 10.89
CA ARG A 46 -2.16 -8.31 10.50
C ARG A 46 -3.33 -9.13 11.04
N HIS A 47 -3.66 -8.95 12.31
CA HIS A 47 -4.77 -9.66 12.93
C HIS A 47 -6.10 -9.30 12.25
N ALA A 48 -6.37 -8.01 12.00
CA ALA A 48 -7.54 -7.55 11.27
C ALA A 48 -7.67 -8.26 9.92
N SER A 49 -6.57 -8.36 9.17
CA SER A 49 -6.54 -9.04 7.88
C SER A 49 -6.85 -10.54 7.98
N GLU A 50 -6.30 -11.23 8.99
CA GLU A 50 -6.53 -12.65 9.24
C GLU A 50 -7.98 -12.97 9.58
N VAL A 51 -8.67 -12.05 10.28
CA VAL A 51 -10.07 -12.22 10.72
C VAL A 51 -11.08 -11.55 9.78
N GLY A 52 -10.66 -11.12 8.59
CA GLY A 52 -11.54 -10.54 7.58
C GLY A 52 -12.05 -9.13 7.90
N ARG A 53 -11.39 -8.42 8.81
CA ARG A 53 -11.65 -7.01 9.13
C ARG A 53 -10.78 -6.09 8.26
N CYS A 54 -11.25 -4.88 8.02
CA CYS A 54 -10.52 -3.89 7.22
C CYS A 54 -9.19 -3.53 7.90
N PRO A 55 -8.02 -3.68 7.26
CA PRO A 55 -6.72 -3.38 7.87
C PRO A 55 -6.51 -1.87 8.12
N MET A 56 -7.20 -1.00 7.39
CA MET A 56 -7.05 0.45 7.54
C MET A 56 -7.72 1.00 8.81
N CYS A 57 -8.97 0.58 9.07
CA CYS A 57 -9.72 0.98 10.27
C CYS A 57 -9.75 -0.11 11.36
N LEU A 58 -9.01 -1.20 11.16
CA LEU A 58 -8.95 -2.34 12.07
C LEU A 58 -10.32 -2.96 12.40
N GLY A 59 -11.33 -2.74 11.55
CA GLY A 59 -12.68 -3.24 11.77
C GLY A 59 -13.69 -2.25 12.35
N SER A 60 -13.28 -1.04 12.73
CA SER A 60 -14.18 -0.07 13.38
C SER A 60 -15.11 0.66 12.42
N GLY A 61 -14.83 0.61 11.11
CA GLY A 61 -15.51 1.44 10.10
C GLY A 61 -15.11 2.93 10.14
N THR A 62 -14.29 3.35 11.10
CA THR A 62 -13.89 4.75 11.29
C THR A 62 -12.38 4.88 11.47
N ILE A 63 -11.83 6.02 11.07
CA ILE A 63 -10.42 6.35 11.22
C ILE A 63 -10.35 7.60 12.07
N SER A 64 -9.62 7.52 13.18
CA SER A 64 -9.32 8.67 14.03
C SER A 64 -7.86 9.05 13.78
N ILE A 65 -7.64 10.23 13.20
CA ILE A 65 -6.28 10.75 12.92
C ILE A 65 -5.74 11.49 14.15
N ASN A 66 -6.64 12.00 14.99
CA ASN A 66 -6.35 12.56 16.31
C ASN A 66 -7.51 12.26 17.28
N PRO A 67 -7.33 12.42 18.61
CA PRO A 67 -8.35 12.08 19.60
C PRO A 67 -9.69 12.81 19.46
N ARG A 68 -9.73 13.93 18.74
CA ARG A 68 -10.91 14.80 18.60
C ARG A 68 -11.61 14.66 17.25
N GLU A 69 -10.96 14.01 16.28
CA GLU A 69 -11.43 13.90 14.91
C GLU A 69 -11.45 12.46 14.45
N SER A 70 -12.63 12.00 14.06
CA SER A 70 -12.86 10.70 13.45
C SER A 70 -13.64 10.87 12.15
N GLY A 71 -13.13 10.27 11.07
CA GLY A 71 -13.79 10.18 9.77
C GLY A 71 -14.21 8.75 9.43
N GLY A 72 -15.13 8.59 8.49
CA GLY A 72 -15.46 7.28 7.93
C GLY A 72 -14.26 6.67 7.19
N CYS A 73 -14.08 5.35 7.30
CA CYS A 73 -13.02 4.66 6.58
C CYS A 73 -13.35 4.58 5.09
N GLY A 74 -12.60 5.30 4.25
CA GLY A 74 -12.78 5.27 2.78
C GLY A 74 -12.47 3.90 2.16
N SER A 75 -11.55 3.13 2.76
CA SER A 75 -11.11 1.83 2.23
C SER A 75 -12.19 0.74 2.29
N CYS A 76 -13.05 0.77 3.31
CA CYS A 76 -14.18 -0.17 3.45
C CYS A 76 -15.55 0.51 3.36
N ALA A 77 -15.60 1.77 2.90
CA ALA A 77 -16.81 2.60 2.93
C ALA A 77 -17.54 2.60 4.30
N GLY A 78 -16.77 2.49 5.38
CA GLY A 78 -17.27 2.47 6.75
C GLY A 78 -17.85 1.13 7.24
N SER A 79 -17.78 0.04 6.47
CA SER A 79 -18.30 -1.26 6.90
C SER A 79 -17.47 -1.91 8.01
N GLY A 80 -16.18 -1.59 8.10
CA GLY A 80 -15.23 -2.30 8.96
C GLY A 80 -14.85 -3.70 8.45
N GLU A 81 -15.49 -4.16 7.39
CA GLU A 81 -15.19 -5.46 6.80
C GLU A 81 -14.16 -5.29 5.69
N SER A 82 -13.22 -6.23 5.58
CA SER A 82 -12.45 -6.35 4.35
C SER A 82 -13.39 -6.90 3.29
N GLU A 83 -13.55 -6.21 2.17
CA GLU A 83 -14.27 -6.79 1.05
C GLU A 83 -13.61 -8.13 0.67
N PRO A 84 -14.38 -9.14 0.24
CA PRO A 84 -13.82 -10.36 -0.32
C PRO A 84 -13.03 -10.02 -1.60
N GLY A 85 -11.73 -9.73 -1.42
CA GLY A 85 -10.84 -9.19 -2.43
C GLY A 85 -9.77 -8.24 -1.89
N THR A 86 -9.95 -7.68 -0.69
CA THR A 86 -8.95 -6.84 0.01
C THR A 86 -7.95 -7.64 0.83
N VAL A 87 -8.11 -8.98 0.89
CA VAL A 87 -7.04 -9.89 1.30
C VAL A 87 -5.92 -9.70 0.29
N MET A 88 -4.98 -8.83 0.67
CA MET A 88 -3.59 -8.82 0.28
C MET A 88 -3.33 -9.52 -1.06
N VAL A 89 -3.05 -8.72 -2.08
CA VAL A 89 -2.48 -9.16 -3.36
C VAL A 89 -1.13 -9.91 -3.17
N GLN A 90 -0.73 -10.24 -1.94
CA GLN A 90 0.31 -11.21 -1.65
C GLN A 90 0.01 -12.62 -2.19
N ALA A 91 -1.25 -13.03 -2.35
CA ALA A 91 -1.56 -14.39 -2.78
C ALA A 91 -1.33 -14.68 -4.28
N ARG A 92 -1.07 -13.68 -5.13
CA ARG A 92 -0.92 -13.87 -6.60
C ARG A 92 0.34 -13.29 -7.23
N VAL A 93 1.10 -12.44 -6.53
CA VAL A 93 2.33 -11.85 -7.08
C VAL A 93 3.51 -12.77 -6.74
N THR A 94 3.75 -13.75 -7.60
CA THR A 94 4.93 -14.61 -7.54
C THR A 94 6.13 -13.96 -8.21
N GLU A 95 7.34 -14.44 -7.94
CA GLU A 95 8.54 -14.00 -8.67
C GLU A 95 8.40 -14.22 -10.19
N SER A 96 7.77 -15.33 -10.61
CA SER A 96 7.51 -15.60 -12.02
C SER A 96 6.59 -14.55 -12.64
N PHE A 97 5.54 -14.15 -11.93
CA PHE A 97 4.64 -13.08 -12.35
C PHE A 97 5.39 -11.75 -12.51
N VAL A 98 6.23 -11.41 -11.53
CA VAL A 98 7.06 -10.19 -11.59
C VAL A 98 7.99 -10.22 -12.80
N ARG A 99 8.66 -11.36 -13.07
CA ARG A 99 9.53 -11.50 -14.25
C ARG A 99 8.76 -11.38 -15.57
N GLU A 100 7.57 -11.97 -15.66
CA GLU A 100 6.73 -11.86 -16.86
C GLU A 100 6.24 -10.43 -17.12
N VAL A 101 5.73 -9.76 -16.08
CA VAL A 101 5.32 -8.34 -16.18
C VAL A 101 6.52 -7.49 -16.53
N ALA A 102 7.64 -7.70 -15.85
CA ALA A 102 8.87 -6.97 -16.10
C ALA A 102 9.30 -7.11 -17.55
N ALA A 103 9.22 -8.30 -18.18
CA ALA A 103 9.60 -8.54 -19.57
C ALA A 103 8.74 -7.79 -20.61
N LEU A 104 7.49 -7.46 -20.27
CA LEU A 104 6.56 -6.73 -21.15
C LEU A 104 6.79 -5.22 -21.16
N LEU A 105 7.51 -4.68 -20.17
CA LEU A 105 7.80 -3.27 -20.12
C LEU A 105 8.69 -2.84 -21.31
N PRO A 106 8.62 -1.58 -21.75
CA PRO A 106 9.62 -1.05 -22.68
C PRO A 106 11.01 -0.96 -22.02
N ALA A 107 12.05 -0.73 -22.84
CA ALA A 107 13.41 -0.52 -22.34
C ALA A 107 13.50 0.71 -21.41
N GLU A 108 12.66 1.71 -21.67
CA GLU A 108 12.41 2.88 -20.85
C GLU A 108 10.92 2.93 -20.51
N PHE A 109 10.56 3.04 -19.24
CA PHE A 109 9.17 3.00 -18.80
C PHE A 109 8.91 3.93 -17.60
N GLY A 110 7.66 4.33 -17.41
CA GLY A 110 7.16 5.11 -16.26
C GLY A 110 6.10 4.35 -15.47
N ILE A 111 5.55 4.98 -14.43
CA ILE A 111 4.54 4.32 -13.57
C ILE A 111 3.30 3.92 -14.39
N ARG A 112 2.90 4.79 -15.34
CA ARG A 112 1.73 4.55 -16.19
C ARG A 112 1.87 3.30 -17.06
N ASP A 113 3.07 3.03 -17.56
CA ASP A 113 3.36 1.85 -18.36
C ASP A 113 3.21 0.58 -17.52
N VAL A 114 3.70 0.61 -16.28
CA VAL A 114 3.57 -0.52 -15.33
C VAL A 114 2.12 -0.79 -14.97
N VAL A 115 1.35 0.26 -14.65
CA VAL A 115 -0.08 0.15 -14.33
C VAL A 115 -0.86 -0.45 -15.51
N ALA A 116 -0.64 0.04 -16.73
CA ALA A 116 -1.33 -0.45 -17.92
C ALA A 116 -1.09 -1.96 -18.18
N VAL A 117 0.12 -2.46 -17.92
CA VAL A 117 0.43 -3.89 -18.04
C VAL A 117 -0.23 -4.71 -16.93
N LEU A 118 -0.24 -4.20 -15.70
CA LEU A 118 -0.83 -4.89 -14.55
C LEU A 118 -2.37 -4.97 -14.67
N GLU A 119 -3.04 -3.89 -15.09
CA GLU A 119 -4.50 -3.88 -15.28
C GLU A 119 -4.99 -4.99 -16.23
N GLN A 120 -4.18 -5.41 -17.18
CA GLN A 120 -4.50 -6.50 -18.11
C GLN A 120 -4.29 -7.90 -17.53
N ARG A 121 -3.57 -8.03 -16.40
CA ARG A 121 -3.04 -9.30 -15.89
C ARG A 121 -3.48 -9.64 -14.48
N MET A 122 -3.93 -8.66 -13.70
CA MET A 122 -4.46 -8.91 -12.36
C MET A 122 -5.89 -8.38 -12.24
N PRO A 123 -6.82 -9.18 -11.69
CA PRO A 123 -8.07 -8.64 -11.20
C PRO A 123 -7.80 -7.85 -9.92
N GLY A 124 -8.36 -6.65 -9.81
CA GLY A 124 -8.22 -5.81 -8.62
C GLY A 124 -8.72 -4.39 -8.86
N GLY A 125 -8.95 -3.65 -7.77
CA GLY A 125 -9.19 -2.21 -7.83
C GLY A 125 -7.90 -1.43 -8.07
N VAL A 126 -8.04 -0.13 -8.37
CA VAL A 126 -6.91 0.79 -8.66
C VAL A 126 -5.83 0.74 -7.58
N GLU A 127 -6.22 0.69 -6.30
CA GLU A 127 -5.30 0.64 -5.16
C GLU A 127 -4.42 -0.63 -5.14
N ALA A 128 -5.01 -1.77 -5.49
CA ALA A 128 -4.30 -3.04 -5.59
C ALA A 128 -3.24 -3.00 -6.71
N VAL A 129 -3.63 -2.47 -7.88
CA VAL A 129 -2.73 -2.32 -9.03
C VAL A 129 -1.56 -1.40 -8.70
N LEU A 130 -1.84 -0.25 -8.07
CA LEU A 130 -0.80 0.71 -7.68
C LEU A 130 0.17 0.12 -6.65
N SER A 131 -0.34 -0.63 -5.67
CA SER A 131 0.49 -1.30 -4.66
C SER A 131 1.43 -2.33 -5.29
N VAL A 132 0.93 -3.12 -6.25
CA VAL A 132 1.76 -4.09 -6.98
C VAL A 132 2.76 -3.38 -7.89
N ALA A 133 2.37 -2.29 -8.54
CA ALA A 133 3.26 -1.49 -9.38
C ALA A 133 4.46 -0.96 -8.59
N ALA A 134 4.20 -0.38 -7.40
CA ALA A 134 5.25 0.12 -6.51
C ALA A 134 6.16 -1.01 -6.03
N GLY A 135 5.60 -2.15 -5.62
CA GLY A 135 6.37 -3.32 -5.20
C GLY A 135 7.25 -3.91 -6.32
N LEU A 136 6.72 -3.99 -7.54
CA LEU A 136 7.45 -4.48 -8.71
C LEU A 136 8.63 -3.58 -9.07
N ILE A 137 8.41 -2.26 -9.14
CA ILE A 137 9.48 -1.29 -9.42
C ILE A 137 10.57 -1.42 -8.35
N ARG A 138 10.18 -1.44 -7.07
CA ARG A 138 11.12 -1.56 -5.96
C ARG A 138 11.92 -2.85 -6.03
N TYR A 139 11.28 -3.96 -6.38
CA TYR A 139 11.94 -5.25 -6.57
C TYR A 139 13.02 -5.16 -7.67
N LEU A 140 12.68 -4.60 -8.84
CA LEU A 140 13.61 -4.46 -9.95
C LEU A 140 14.81 -3.55 -9.62
N GLU A 141 14.58 -2.46 -8.88
CA GLU A 141 15.66 -1.59 -8.39
C GLU A 141 16.62 -2.34 -7.46
N VAL A 142 16.08 -3.09 -6.50
CA VAL A 142 16.90 -3.86 -5.54
C VAL A 142 17.71 -4.95 -6.25
N GLN A 143 17.17 -5.54 -7.33
CA GLN A 143 17.90 -6.50 -8.16
C GLN A 143 18.93 -5.83 -9.09
N GLY A 144 18.97 -4.50 -9.16
CA GLY A 144 19.82 -3.76 -10.10
C GLY A 144 19.40 -3.93 -11.57
N ALA A 145 18.18 -4.40 -11.83
CA ALA A 145 17.65 -4.62 -13.17
C ALA A 145 17.16 -3.33 -13.83
N VAL A 146 16.85 -2.32 -13.03
CA VAL A 146 16.45 -0.98 -13.49
C VAL A 146 17.09 0.10 -12.65
N VAL A 147 17.23 1.28 -13.24
CA VAL A 147 17.72 2.49 -12.58
C VAL A 147 16.71 3.61 -12.76
N LEU A 148 16.40 4.33 -11.69
CA LEU A 148 15.60 5.54 -11.74
C LEU A 148 16.40 6.64 -12.45
N CYS A 149 15.82 7.21 -13.51
CA CYS A 149 16.38 8.37 -14.20
C CYS A 149 15.98 9.63 -13.44
N THR A 150 16.92 10.21 -12.71
CA THR A 150 16.77 11.56 -12.17
C THR A 150 17.20 12.60 -13.20
N ALA A 151 16.65 13.81 -13.16
CA ALA A 151 17.31 14.92 -13.86
C ALA A 151 18.63 15.20 -13.10
N PRO A 152 19.82 15.26 -13.77
CA PRO A 152 20.04 15.48 -15.21
C PRO A 152 20.41 14.23 -16.03
N ASP A 153 20.30 13.01 -15.49
CA ASP A 153 20.65 11.76 -16.18
C ASP A 153 19.78 11.50 -17.43
N PHE A 154 18.60 12.11 -17.47
CA PHE A 154 17.69 12.09 -18.60
C PHE A 154 17.92 13.29 -19.54
N LEU A 155 18.50 13.02 -20.71
CA LEU A 155 18.48 13.92 -21.86
C LEU A 155 17.39 13.44 -22.83
N PRO A 156 16.21 14.09 -22.87
CA PRO A 156 15.19 13.73 -23.84
C PRO A 156 15.74 13.86 -25.26
N GLY A 157 15.36 12.93 -26.14
CA GLY A 157 15.63 13.07 -27.58
C GLY A 157 15.05 14.38 -28.14
N GLU A 158 15.57 14.85 -29.26
CA GLU A 158 15.15 16.12 -29.87
C GLU A 158 13.62 16.15 -30.07
N GLY A 159 12.94 17.14 -29.48
CA GLY A 159 11.48 17.27 -29.51
C GLY A 159 10.70 16.59 -28.38
N VAL A 160 11.36 15.97 -27.39
CA VAL A 160 10.70 15.36 -26.23
C VAL A 160 10.68 16.32 -25.04
N GLU A 161 9.49 16.59 -24.52
CA GLU A 161 9.29 17.43 -23.33
C GLU A 161 9.67 16.66 -22.05
N GLN A 162 10.51 17.26 -21.21
CA GLN A 162 10.85 16.69 -19.90
C GLN A 162 9.65 16.82 -18.96
N ARG A 163 8.98 15.71 -18.69
CA ARG A 163 7.88 15.65 -17.72
C ARG A 163 8.45 15.31 -16.34
N TYR A 164 8.43 16.27 -15.43
CA TYR A 164 8.85 16.09 -14.04
C TYR A 164 7.84 15.28 -13.22
N ASP A 165 6.66 15.02 -13.77
CA ASP A 165 5.49 14.50 -13.06
C ASP A 165 5.37 12.96 -13.16
N ASP A 166 6.18 12.30 -13.98
CA ASP A 166 6.19 10.85 -14.16
C ASP A 166 7.64 10.33 -14.14
N PRO A 167 8.11 9.79 -12.99
CA PRO A 167 9.45 9.23 -12.91
C PRO A 167 9.67 8.15 -13.99
N ARG A 168 10.89 8.10 -14.55
CA ARG A 168 11.26 7.17 -15.63
C ARG A 168 12.33 6.22 -15.15
N TRP A 169 12.24 4.96 -15.54
CA TRP A 169 13.25 3.94 -15.28
C TRP A 169 13.80 3.40 -16.60
N LEU A 170 15.11 3.12 -16.60
CA LEU A 170 15.79 2.42 -17.67
C LEU A 170 16.16 1.01 -17.22
N ARG A 171 16.01 0.04 -18.12
CA ARG A 171 16.56 -1.30 -17.90
C ARG A 171 18.08 -1.30 -18.00
N VAL A 172 18.71 -1.98 -17.04
CA VAL A 172 20.15 -2.21 -17.02
C VAL A 172 20.44 -3.59 -17.64
N PRO A 173 21.45 -3.73 -18.52
CA PRO A 173 21.85 -5.00 -19.11
C PRO A 173 22.28 -6.07 -18.10
#